data_AF-A0A482W6A6-F1
#
_entry.id   AF-A0A482W6A6-F1
#
_cell.length_a   1.000
_cell.length_b   1.000
_cell.length_c   1.000
_cell.angle_alpha   90.00
_cell.angle_beta   90.00
_cell.angle_gamma   90.00
#
_symmetry.space_group_name_H-M   'P 1'
#
loop_
_entity.id
_entity.type
_entity.pdbx_description
1 polymer ?
#
loop_
_entity_poly.entity_id
_entity_poly.type
_entity_poly.pdbx_seq_one_letter_code
_entity_poly.pdbx_strand_id
1 'polypeptide(L)'
;ENRLLTISGRRDPFTTTPKLRNQLQDATGTNASVRTFRNRVLNLKCRRPLTCISLTPEHRRQRYDWCNNHVYLERRVESCYVH
;
A
#
# COMPACT_ATOMS: atom_id res chain seq x y z
N GLU A 1 -6.97 1.71 -11.41
CA GLU A 1 -5.63 2.11 -11.91
C GLU A 1 -4.73 2.80 -10.88
N ASN A 2 -5.11 3.91 -10.23
CA ASN A 2 -4.20 4.70 -9.36
C ASN A 2 -3.79 4.03 -8.02
N ARG A 3 -4.45 2.93 -7.62
CA ARG A 3 -4.13 2.17 -6.40
C ARG A 3 -2.73 1.55 -6.48
N LEU A 4 -2.35 1.01 -7.63
CA LEU A 4 -1.03 0.42 -7.84
C LEU A 4 0.07 1.47 -7.70
N LEU A 5 -0.09 2.63 -8.35
CA LEU A 5 0.84 3.75 -8.22
C LEU A 5 0.99 4.25 -6.78
N THR A 6 -0.12 4.28 -6.03
CA THR A 6 -0.12 4.69 -4.62
C THR A 6 0.64 3.70 -3.74
N ILE A 7 0.44 2.39 -3.95
CA ILE A 7 1.11 1.34 -3.18
C ILE A 7 2.60 1.30 -3.53
N SER A 8 2.95 1.33 -4.81
CA SER A 8 4.35 1.33 -5.26
C SER A 8 5.09 2.56 -4.76
N GLY A 9 4.48 3.76 -4.82
CA GLY A 9 5.07 4.97 -4.27
C GLY A 9 5.27 4.96 -2.74
N ARG A 10 4.49 4.15 -2.00
CA ARG A 10 4.68 3.94 -0.55
C ARG A 10 5.77 2.91 -0.22
N ARG A 11 5.90 1.87 -1.04
CA ARG A 11 6.86 0.77 -0.81
C ARG A 11 8.26 1.10 -1.33
N ASP A 12 8.35 1.82 -2.44
CA ASP A 12 9.60 2.23 -3.07
C ASP A 12 9.48 3.68 -3.58
N PRO A 13 9.74 4.67 -2.71
CA PRO A 13 9.59 6.09 -3.05
C PRO A 13 10.62 6.60 -4.07
N PHE A 14 11.68 5.84 -4.33
CA PHE A 14 12.79 6.24 -5.22
C PHE A 14 12.76 5.54 -6.58
N THR A 15 11.80 4.65 -6.83
CA THR A 15 11.67 3.97 -8.12
C THR A 15 11.54 4.96 -9.28
N THR A 16 12.21 4.66 -10.39
CA THR A 16 12.22 5.49 -11.60
C THR A 16 10.90 5.40 -12.36
N THR A 17 10.49 6.51 -12.95
CA THR A 17 9.26 6.67 -13.75
C THR A 17 9.03 5.58 -14.82
N PRO A 18 10.04 5.14 -15.60
CA PRO A 18 9.87 4.10 -16.61
C PRO A 18 9.57 2.72 -16.00
N LYS A 19 10.27 2.36 -14.92
CA LYS A 19 10.07 1.10 -14.19
C LYS A 19 8.65 1.03 -13.64
N LEU A 20 8.18 2.13 -13.05
CA LEU A 20 6.84 2.23 -12.49
C LEU A 20 5.74 2.16 -13.58
N ARG A 21 6.02 2.70 -14.78
CA ARG A 21 5.12 2.63 -15.94
C ARG A 21 4.98 1.19 -16.45
N ASN A 22 6.09 0.49 -16.62
CA ASN A 22 6.08 -0.90 -17.09
C ASN A 22 5.31 -1.78 -16.11
N GLN A 23 5.56 -1.64 -14.80
CA GLN A 23 4.78 -2.36 -13.77
C GLN A 23 3.27 -2.08 -13.83
N LEU A 24 2.87 -0.84 -14.08
CA LEU A 24 1.46 -0.49 -14.22
C LEU A 24 0.84 -1.14 -15.47
N GLN A 25 1.59 -1.13 -16.58
CA GLN A 25 1.17 -1.71 -17.84
C GLN A 25 1.06 -3.24 -17.74
N ASP A 26 2.04 -3.90 -17.13
CA ASP A 26 2.02 -5.36 -16.90
C ASP A 26 0.85 -5.77 -15.99
N ALA A 27 0.56 -4.98 -14.95
CA ALA A 27 -0.50 -5.30 -13.99
C ALA A 27 -1.92 -4.98 -14.50
N THR A 28 -2.07 -4.05 -15.45
CA THR A 28 -3.40 -3.52 -15.85
C THR A 28 -3.71 -3.71 -17.33
N GLY A 29 -2.73 -4.07 -18.16
CA GLY A 29 -2.85 -4.13 -19.63
C GLY A 29 -3.10 -2.77 -20.30
N THR A 30 -3.13 -1.67 -19.55
CA THR A 30 -3.45 -0.34 -20.06
C THR A 30 -2.18 0.43 -20.43
N ASN A 31 -2.10 0.85 -21.69
CA ASN A 31 -1.00 1.70 -22.17
C ASN A 31 -1.34 3.18 -21.91
N ALA A 32 -0.99 3.66 -20.71
CA ALA A 32 -1.11 5.08 -20.39
C ALA A 32 0.05 5.86 -21.04
N SER A 33 -0.27 6.99 -21.68
CA SER A 33 0.75 7.87 -22.25
C SER A 33 1.75 8.34 -21.18
N VAL A 34 2.98 8.63 -21.58
CA VAL A 34 4.03 9.15 -20.68
C VAL A 34 3.58 10.45 -19.99
N ARG A 35 2.84 11.31 -20.70
CA ARG A 35 2.27 12.56 -20.18
C ARG A 35 1.27 12.27 -19.06
N THR A 36 0.31 11.38 -19.32
CA THR A 36 -0.71 10.97 -18.34
C THR A 36 -0.06 10.33 -17.11
N PHE A 37 0.93 9.45 -17.33
CA PHE A 37 1.66 8.78 -16.26
C PHE A 37 2.44 9.78 -15.38
N ARG A 38 3.19 10.71 -16.00
CA ARG A 38 3.91 11.77 -15.27
C ARG A 38 2.95 12.61 -14.42
N ASN A 39 1.82 13.03 -14.98
CA ASN A 39 0.83 13.81 -14.24
C ASN A 39 0.31 13.05 -13.02
N ARG A 40 0.03 11.74 -13.15
CA ARG A 40 -0.41 10.90 -12.03
C ARG A 40 0.66 10.78 -10.94
N VAL A 41 1.91 10.57 -11.32
CA VAL A 41 3.03 10.49 -10.37
C VAL A 41 3.28 11.83 -9.67
N LEU A 42 3.23 12.95 -10.40
CA LEU A 42 3.34 14.28 -9.81
C LEU A 42 2.24 14.55 -8.79
N ASN A 43 0.99 14.21 -9.11
CA ASN A 43 -0.14 14.34 -8.18
C ASN A 43 0.02 13.46 -6.93
N LEU A 44 0.67 12.29 -7.04
CA LEU A 44 0.99 11.45 -5.88
C LEU A 44 2.10 12.05 -5.01
N LYS A 45 3.15 12.61 -5.62
CA LYS A 45 4.25 13.27 -4.88
C LYS A 45 3.82 14.58 -4.22
N CYS A 46 2.89 15.30 -4.85
CA CYS A 46 2.33 16.53 -4.28
C CYS A 46 1.34 16.27 -3.14
N ARG A 47 0.89 15.02 -2.92
CA ARG A 47 0.09 14.70 -1.73
C ARG A 47 0.98 14.83 -0.49
N ARG A 48 0.56 15.71 0.42
CA ARG A 48 1.11 15.74 1.77
C ARG A 48 0.91 14.37 2.41
N PRO A 49 1.93 13.78 3.06
CA PRO A 49 1.71 12.61 3.87
C PRO A 49 0.61 12.95 4.88
N LEU A 50 -0.35 12.04 5.06
CA LEU A 50 -1.24 12.14 6.21
C LEU A 50 -0.34 12.29 7.42
N THR A 51 -0.59 13.32 8.24
CA THR A 51 0.06 13.51 9.53
C THR A 51 -0.37 12.35 10.42
N CYS A 52 0.23 11.19 10.19
CA CYS A 52 0.11 10.05 11.07
C CYS A 52 0.86 10.43 12.34
N ILE A 53 0.16 10.44 13.47
CA ILE A 53 0.79 10.58 14.78
C ILE A 53 1.86 9.49 14.85
N SER A 54 3.12 9.89 15.08
CA SER A 54 4.22 8.96 15.26
C SER A 54 3.90 8.07 16.45
N LEU A 55 3.58 6.80 16.18
CA LEU A 55 3.43 5.80 17.22
C LEU A 55 4.79 5.62 17.90
N THR A 56 4.82 5.83 19.21
CA THR A 56 5.96 5.41 20.03
C THR A 56 6.20 3.91 19.83
N PRO A 57 7.43 3.42 20.04
CA PRO A 57 7.73 1.99 19.90
C PRO A 57 6.80 1.09 20.71
N GLU A 58 6.36 1.58 21.87
CA GLU A 58 5.42 0.88 22.75
C GLU A 58 4.03 0.71 22.12
N HIS A 59 3.43 1.81 21.63
CA HIS A 59 2.15 1.73 20.94
C HIS A 59 2.22 0.87 19.67
N ARG A 60 3.38 0.81 19.01
CA ARG A 60 3.58 -0.06 17.84
C ARG A 60 3.51 -1.54 18.24
N ARG A 61 4.15 -1.94 19.35
CA ARG A 61 4.12 -3.32 19.86
C ARG A 61 2.71 -3.72 20.27
N GLN A 62 2.05 -2.91 21.09
CA GLN A 62 0.67 -3.17 21.54
C GLN A 62 -0.28 -3.36 20.35
N ARG A 63 -0.17 -2.52 19.32
CA ARG A 63 -0.99 -2.64 18.12
C ARG A 63 -0.68 -3.91 17.32
N TYR A 64 0.60 -4.30 17.24
CA TYR A 64 1.01 -5.54 16.57
C TYR A 64 0.47 -6.77 17.31
N ASP A 65 0.62 -6.82 18.63
CA ASP A 65 0.14 -7.90 19.48
C ASP A 65 -1.39 -8.01 19.42
N TRP A 66 -2.09 -6.87 19.45
CA TRP A 66 -3.54 -6.83 19.28
C TRP A 66 -3.96 -7.39 17.93
N CYS A 67 -3.36 -6.92 16.81
CA CYS A 67 -3.69 -7.43 15.48
C CYS A 67 -3.43 -8.93 15.36
N ASN A 68 -2.31 -9.44 15.87
CA ASN A 68 -1.99 -10.87 15.84
C ASN A 68 -2.96 -11.70 16.67
N ASN A 69 -3.31 -11.26 17.87
CA ASN A 69 -4.31 -11.95 18.70
C ASN A 69 -5.67 -11.98 18.00
N HIS A 70 -6.09 -10.88 17.38
CA HIS A 70 -7.37 -10.83 16.67
C HIS A 70 -7.39 -11.75 15.45
N VAL A 71 -6.33 -11.77 14.64
CA VAL A 71 -6.21 -12.71 13.51
C VAL A 71 -6.16 -14.16 14.00
N TYR A 72 -5.48 -14.43 15.11
CA TYR A 72 -5.46 -15.75 15.73
C TYR A 72 -6.86 -16.17 16.19
N LEU A 73 -7.58 -15.27 16.86
CA LEU A 73 -8.94 -15.52 17.33
C LEU A 73 -9.92 -15.73 16.17
N GLU A 74 -9.83 -14.92 15.10
CA GLU A 74 -10.65 -15.06 13.91
C GLU A 74 -10.44 -16.43 13.24
N ARG A 75 -9.18 -16.85 13.04
CA ARG A 75 -8.85 -18.17 12.48
C ARG A 75 -9.27 -19.34 13.39
N ARG A 76 -9.21 -19.15 14.71
CA ARG A 76 -9.64 -20.17 15.68
C ARG A 76 -11.16 -20.31 15.67
N VAL A 77 -11.88 -19.21 15.56
CA VAL A 77 -13.34 -19.20 15.44
C VAL A 77 -13.77 -19.88 14.14
N GLU A 78 -13.13 -19.57 13.00
CA GLU A 78 -13.37 -20.28 11.74
C GLU A 78 -13.12 -21.78 11.86
N SER A 79 -12.03 -22.20 12.52
CA SER A 79 -11.77 -23.63 12.79
C SER A 79 -12.82 -24.29 13.69
N CYS A 80 -13.46 -23.55 14.59
CA CYS A 80 -14.52 -24.05 15.46
C CYS A 80 -15.91 -24.09 14.78
N TYR A 81 -16.09 -23.42 13.64
CA TYR A 81 -17.33 -23.45 12.85
C TYR A 81 -17.31 -24.51 11.72
N VAL A 82 -16.18 -25.19 11.50
CA VAL A 82 -16.00 -26.22 10.45
C VAL A 82 -16.23 -27.64 10.99
N HIS A 83 -16.91 -27.80 12.13
CA HIS A 83 -17.28 -29.10 12.69
C HIS A 83 -18.80 -29.25 12.87
#